data_AF-A0A9E2RJA9-F1
#
_entry.id   AF-A0A9E2RJA9-F1
#
_cell.length_a   1.000
_cell.length_b   1.000
_cell.length_c   1.000
_cell.angle_alpha   90.00
_cell.angle_beta   90.00
_cell.angle_gamma   90.00
#
_symmetry.space_group_name_H-M   'P 1'
#
loop_
_entity.id
_entity.type
_entity.pdbx_description
1 polymer ?
#
loop_
_entity_poly.entity_id
_entity_poly.type
_entity_poly.pdbx_seq_one_letter_code
_entity_poly.pdbx_strand_id
1 'polypeptide(L)'
;VHHLYNFTHSCIVFLIVFLLIWFLLKRPLWELAAWGLHVLVDVPTHSYAFFPTPILWPLFDWKFNGWQWTTPNILIPNFVLLSLLYAWYLSQPYRTKG
;
A
#
# COMPACT_ATOMS: atom_id res chain seq x y z
N VAL A 1 -13.44 -11.31 -13.38
CA VAL A 1 -12.33 -10.34 -13.16
C VAL A 1 -12.30 -9.79 -11.72
N HIS A 2 -13.45 -9.50 -11.09
CA HIS A 2 -13.52 -8.95 -9.71
C HIS A 2 -13.12 -9.90 -8.56
N HIS A 3 -13.18 -11.23 -8.75
CA HIS A 3 -12.90 -12.17 -7.65
C HIS A 3 -11.41 -12.25 -7.28
N LEU A 4 -10.50 -12.20 -8.27
CA LEU A 4 -9.06 -12.23 -8.01
C LEU A 4 -8.60 -10.92 -7.34
N TYR A 5 -9.19 -9.80 -7.73
CA TYR A 5 -8.94 -8.49 -7.14
C TYR A 5 -9.29 -8.47 -5.64
N ASN A 6 -10.47 -8.99 -5.28
CA ASN A 6 -10.88 -9.08 -3.88
C ASN A 6 -9.96 -10.00 -3.05
N PHE A 7 -9.40 -11.05 -3.67
CA PHE A 7 -8.47 -11.95 -3.00
C PHE A 7 -7.13 -11.27 -2.70
N THR A 8 -6.60 -10.49 -3.64
CA THR A 8 -5.30 -9.82 -3.47
C THR A 8 -5.38 -8.55 -2.62
N HIS A 9 -6.55 -7.93 -2.51
CA HIS A 9 -6.79 -6.69 -1.74
C HIS A 9 -7.55 -6.95 -0.43
N SER A 10 -7.50 -8.18 0.10
CA SER A 10 -8.06 -8.53 1.41
C SER A 10 -6.98 -8.58 2.49
N CYS A 11 -7.20 -7.83 3.57
CA CYS A 11 -6.33 -7.85 4.75
C CYS A 11 -6.38 -9.21 5.46
N ILE A 12 -7.54 -9.87 5.44
CA ILE A 12 -7.71 -11.21 6.04
C ILE A 12 -6.91 -12.24 5.26
N VAL A 13 -6.97 -12.21 3.92
CA VAL A 13 -6.20 -13.14 3.09
C VAL A 13 -4.71 -12.91 3.29
N PHE A 14 -4.27 -11.64 3.31
CA PHE A 14 -2.88 -11.29 3.63
C PHE A 14 -2.45 -11.86 4.99
N LEU A 15 -3.24 -11.62 6.05
CA LEU A 15 -2.92 -12.08 7.41
C LEU A 15 -2.83 -13.61 7.48
N ILE A 16 -3.75 -14.34 6.83
CA ILE A 16 -3.74 -15.81 6.80
C ILE A 16 -2.45 -16.31 6.13
N VAL A 17 -2.10 -15.76 4.96
CA VAL A 17 -0.89 -16.16 4.22
C VAL A 17 0.38 -15.80 5.00
N PHE A 18 0.44 -14.60 5.57
CA PHE A 18 1.56 -14.14 6.38
C PHE A 18 1.78 -15.02 7.61
N LEU A 19 0.72 -15.31 8.37
CA LEU A 19 0.80 -16.17 9.55
C LEU A 19 1.17 -17.61 9.19
N LEU A 20 0.64 -18.16 8.10
CA LEU A 20 0.97 -19.49 7.62
C LEU A 20 2.45 -19.59 7.26
N ILE A 21 2.96 -18.62 6.50
CA ILE A 21 4.37 -18.59 6.09
C ILE A 21 5.28 -18.39 7.31
N TRP A 22 4.93 -17.48 8.22
CA TRP A 22 5.67 -17.31 9.48
C TRP A 22 5.66 -18.61 10.28
N PHE A 23 4.52 -19.27 10.43
CA PHE A 23 4.44 -20.53 11.18
C PHE A 23 5.32 -21.64 10.59
N LEU A 24 5.39 -21.74 9.25
CA LEU A 24 6.20 -22.72 8.54
C LEU A 24 7.71 -22.39 8.58
N LEU A 25 8.07 -21.12 8.39
CA LEU A 25 9.47 -20.69 8.33
C LEU A 25 10.05 -20.30 9.70
N LYS A 26 9.21 -20.24 10.74
CA LYS A 26 9.53 -19.79 12.11
C LYS A 26 10.18 -18.40 12.20
N ARG A 27 10.08 -17.60 11.14
CA ARG A 27 10.58 -16.23 11.07
C ARG A 27 9.60 -15.35 10.28
N PRO A 28 9.41 -14.08 10.66
CA PRO A 28 8.62 -13.14 9.86
C PRO A 28 9.39 -12.78 8.59
N LEU A 29 8.75 -12.93 7.42
CA LEU A 29 9.28 -12.44 6.15
C LEU A 29 8.84 -10.99 5.95
N TRP A 30 9.78 -10.07 6.03
CA TRP A 30 9.51 -8.64 5.86
C TRP A 30 9.07 -8.28 4.44
N GLU A 31 9.43 -9.09 3.46
CA GLU A 31 8.99 -8.93 2.07
C GLU A 31 7.46 -9.04 1.96
N LEU A 32 6.83 -9.90 2.77
CA LEU A 32 5.38 -10.00 2.84
C LEU A 32 4.75 -8.79 3.54
N ALA A 33 5.49 -8.12 4.44
CA ALA A 33 4.98 -6.90 5.07
C ALA A 33 4.74 -5.77 4.05
N ALA A 34 5.44 -5.77 2.90
CA ALA A 34 5.15 -4.86 1.80
C ALA A 34 3.73 -5.06 1.24
N TRP A 35 3.24 -6.30 1.18
CA TRP A 35 1.85 -6.59 0.77
C TRP A 35 0.86 -6.07 1.82
N GLY A 36 1.13 -6.28 3.11
CA GLY A 36 0.31 -5.72 4.19
C GLY A 36 0.26 -4.20 4.17
N LEU A 37 1.40 -3.55 3.96
CA LEU A 37 1.50 -2.09 3.84
C LEU A 37 0.70 -1.58 2.64
N HIS A 38 0.77 -2.25 1.49
CA HIS A 38 -0.05 -1.93 0.33
C HIS A 38 -1.55 -1.98 0.67
N VAL A 39 -2.04 -3.06 1.28
CA VAL A 39 -3.45 -3.16 1.70
C VAL A 39 -3.84 -2.07 2.70
N LEU A 40 -2.94 -1.70 3.62
CA LEU A 40 -3.18 -0.61 4.58
C LEU A 40 -3.28 0.77 3.90
N VAL A 41 -2.42 1.05 2.93
CA VAL A 41 -2.43 2.31 2.16
C VAL A 41 -3.64 2.39 1.25
N ASP A 42 -4.13 1.25 0.77
CA ASP A 42 -5.31 1.17 -0.08
C ASP A 42 -6.60 1.58 0.66
N VAL A 43 -6.70 1.33 1.97
CA VAL A 43 -7.89 1.66 2.78
C VAL A 43 -8.33 3.13 2.63
N PRO A 44 -7.46 4.13 2.92
CA PRO A 44 -7.85 5.53 2.79
C PRO A 44 -7.76 6.06 1.36
N THR A 45 -7.17 5.32 0.41
CA THR A 45 -6.89 5.84 -0.94
C THR A 45 -7.84 5.32 -2.04
N HIS A 46 -8.66 4.32 -1.71
CA HIS A 46 -9.75 3.86 -2.53
C HIS A 46 -11.08 4.51 -2.12
N SER A 47 -11.92 4.79 -3.11
CA SER A 47 -13.25 5.38 -2.89
C SER A 47 -14.31 4.47 -3.51
N TYR A 48 -15.58 4.67 -3.14
CA TYR A 48 -16.68 3.91 -3.76
C TYR A 48 -16.77 4.10 -5.28
N ALA A 49 -16.38 5.27 -5.77
CA ALA A 49 -16.38 5.58 -7.19
C ALA A 49 -15.18 4.97 -7.95
N PHE A 50 -14.13 4.54 -7.25
CA PHE A 50 -12.90 4.05 -7.87
C PHE A 50 -12.33 2.85 -7.10
N PHE A 51 -12.77 1.65 -7.50
CA PHE A 51 -12.36 0.35 -6.97
C PHE A 51 -12.50 0.22 -5.44
N PRO A 52 -13.72 0.10 -4.91
CA PRO A 52 -13.91 -0.10 -3.49
C PRO A 52 -13.44 -1.49 -3.05
N THR A 53 -12.32 -1.54 -2.35
CA THR A 53 -11.71 -2.76 -1.82
C THR A 53 -12.39 -3.18 -0.53
N PRO A 54 -12.98 -4.39 -0.47
CA PRO A 54 -13.53 -4.92 0.76
C PRO A 54 -12.39 -5.48 1.63
N ILE A 55 -11.94 -4.68 2.59
CA ILE A 55 -10.74 -4.95 3.41
C ILE A 55 -10.89 -6.25 4.22
N LEU A 56 -12.13 -6.54 4.63
CA LEU A 56 -12.51 -7.66 5.48
C LEU A 56 -13.15 -8.81 4.68
N TRP A 57 -12.99 -8.84 3.37
CA TRP A 57 -13.42 -9.99 2.56
C TRP A 57 -12.62 -11.24 2.95
N PRO A 58 -13.19 -12.45 2.98
CA PRO A 58 -14.56 -12.82 2.62
C PRO A 58 -15.57 -12.73 3.76
N LEU A 59 -15.15 -12.36 4.97
CA LEU A 59 -16.03 -12.36 6.14
C LEU A 59 -17.05 -11.22 6.11
N PHE A 60 -16.63 -10.04 5.65
CA PHE A 60 -17.47 -8.86 5.54
C PHE A 60 -17.19 -8.10 4.24
N ASP A 61 -18.25 -7.64 3.59
CA ASP A 61 -18.16 -6.75 2.41
C ASP A 61 -18.03 -5.27 2.78
N TRP A 62 -17.55 -4.98 4.00
CA TRP A 62 -17.33 -3.63 4.46
C TRP A 62 -16.19 -2.97 3.69
N LYS A 63 -16.46 -1.73 3.27
CA LYS A 63 -15.62 -0.92 2.40
C LYS A 63 -15.53 0.48 3.00
N PHE A 64 -14.39 1.14 2.82
CA PHE A 64 -14.19 2.51 3.28
C PHE A 64 -14.27 3.46 2.08
N ASN A 65 -14.91 4.63 2.26
CA ASN A 65 -14.93 5.66 1.22
C ASN A 65 -13.79 6.65 1.46
N GLY A 66 -12.60 6.30 0.98
CA GLY A 66 -11.41 7.11 1.07
C GLY A 66 -11.30 8.20 0.00
N TRP A 67 -10.15 8.87 0.00
CA TRP A 67 -9.79 9.90 -0.96
C TRP A 67 -9.02 9.31 -2.13
N GLN A 68 -9.50 9.53 -3.34
CA GLN A 68 -8.81 9.08 -4.54
C GLN A 68 -7.42 9.73 -4.65
N TRP A 69 -6.45 8.98 -5.15
CA TRP A 69 -5.08 9.46 -5.40
C TRP A 69 -5.00 10.73 -6.26
N THR A 70 -5.98 10.92 -7.15
CA THR A 70 -6.07 12.08 -8.05
C THR A 70 -6.58 13.34 -7.35
N THR A 71 -7.07 13.24 -6.11
CA THR A 71 -7.53 14.41 -5.37
C THR A 71 -6.35 15.36 -5.11
N PRO A 72 -6.54 16.69 -5.27
CA PRO A 72 -5.47 17.67 -5.08
C PRO A 72 -4.78 17.55 -3.71
N ASN A 73 -5.55 17.17 -2.69
CA ASN A 73 -5.07 17.02 -1.31
C ASN A 73 -4.03 15.90 -1.14
N ILE A 74 -4.02 14.87 -2.00
CA ILE A 74 -3.03 13.80 -2.00
C ILE A 74 -1.96 14.07 -3.07
N LEU A 75 -2.39 14.47 -4.26
CA LEU A 75 -1.53 14.61 -5.42
C LEU A 75 -0.51 15.75 -5.25
N ILE A 76 -0.94 16.92 -4.77
CA ILE A 76 -0.06 18.09 -4.63
C ILE A 76 1.04 17.83 -3.60
N PRO A 77 0.75 17.39 -2.35
CA PRO A 77 1.82 17.10 -1.39
C PRO A 77 2.80 16.04 -1.88
N ASN A 78 2.34 15.01 -2.58
CA ASN A 78 3.22 13.99 -3.15
C ASN A 78 4.22 14.56 -4.16
N PHE A 79 3.73 15.33 -5.14
CA PHE A 79 4.60 15.93 -6.14
C PHE A 79 5.56 16.95 -5.53
N VAL A 80 5.11 17.74 -4.55
CA VAL A 80 5.97 18.69 -3.83
C VAL A 80 7.07 17.94 -3.08
N LEU A 81 6.74 16.92 -2.29
CA LEU A 81 7.71 16.16 -1.52
C LEU A 81 8.72 15.46 -2.43
N LEU A 82 8.27 14.80 -3.50
CA LEU A 82 9.15 14.16 -4.47
C LEU A 82 10.08 15.18 -5.13
N SER A 83 9.55 16.33 -5.58
CA SER A 83 10.34 17.38 -6.21
C SER A 83 11.41 17.91 -5.25
N LEU A 84 11.07 18.14 -3.99
CA LEU A 84 12.01 18.58 -2.95
C LEU A 84 13.09 17.52 -2.68
N LEU A 85 12.72 16.24 -2.58
CA LEU A 85 13.68 15.15 -2.36
C LEU A 85 14.64 15.00 -3.54
N TYR A 86 14.14 15.08 -4.78
CA TYR A 86 14.99 15.04 -5.97
C TYR A 86 15.89 16.26 -6.06
N ALA A 87 15.37 17.46 -5.79
CA ALA A 87 16.18 18.68 -5.75
C ALA A 87 17.28 18.56 -4.69
N TRP A 88 16.96 18.07 -3.49
CA TRP A 88 17.94 17.80 -2.44
C TRP A 88 18.99 16.78 -2.87
N TYR A 89 18.58 15.64 -3.43
CA TYR A 89 19.48 14.59 -3.91
C TYR A 89 20.44 15.11 -4.99
N LEU A 90 19.93 15.86 -5.97
CA LEU A 90 20.73 16.46 -7.04
C LEU A 90 21.64 17.60 -6.56
N SER A 91 21.26 18.28 -5.47
CA SER A 91 22.09 19.33 -4.86
C SER A 91 23.27 18.78 -4.06
N GLN A 92 23.32 17.47 -3.79
CA GLN A 92 24.45 16.86 -3.09
C GLN A 92 25.69 16.89 -4.02
N PRO A 93 26.80 17.54 -3.62
CA PRO A 93 28.02 17.46 -4.40
C PRO A 93 28.49 16.01 -4.47
N TYR A 94 28.92 15.57 -5.65
CA TYR A 94 29.52 14.25 -5.85
C TYR A 94 30.71 14.11 -4.90
N ARG A 95 30.56 13.31 -3.84
CA ARG A 95 31.68 12.94 -2.96
C ARG A 95 32.56 11.96 -3.72
N THR A 96 33.59 12.48 -4.39
CA THR A 96 34.75 11.67 -4.79
C THR A 96 35.37 11.12 -3.50
N LYS A 97 35.17 9.83 -3.22
CA LYS A 97 35.99 9.12 -2.24
C LYS A 97 37.41 9.06 -2.81
N GLY A 98 38.27 9.94 -2.33
CA GLY A 98 39.72 9.79 -2.45
C GLY A 98 40.21 8.65 -1.57
#